data_AF-A0A2V2A6M2-F1
#
_entry.id   AF-A0A2V2A6M2-F1
#
_cell.length_a   1.000
_cell.length_b   1.000
_cell.length_c   1.000
_cell.angle_alpha   90.00
_cell.angle_beta   90.00
_cell.angle_gamma   90.00
#
_symmetry.space_group_name_H-M   'P 1'
#
loop_
_entity.id
_entity.type
_entity.pdbx_description
1 polymer ?
#
loop_
_entity_poly.entity_id
_entity_poly.type
_entity_poly.pdbx_seq_one_letter_code
_entity_poly.pdbx_strand_id
1 'polypeptide(L)'
;MRLVHLGMKHFLWMTLASLSGLNATQAAAETPGDQDLLRQHQERLLEQQQRRLEALKALPGKAAQPAQPMAPADKRCFPIKDIDLQGAESLSVNERERLLKPYLGQCLGVPQLNELLKTITDHYIDKGLVTSRAYLPQQDLSTGHLKVLVV
;
A
#
# COMPACT_ATOMS: atom_id res chain seq x y z
N MET A 1 61.65 53.23 14.30
CA MET A 1 61.12 53.65 15.62
C MET A 1 59.92 52.79 15.93
N ARG A 2 60.08 51.82 16.85
CA ARG A 2 59.63 51.93 18.25
C ARG A 2 58.10 51.92 18.34
N LEU A 3 57.53 50.76 18.65
CA LEU A 3 57.13 50.36 20.02
C LEU A 3 55.71 50.84 20.30
N VAL A 4 54.96 50.01 21.04
CA VAL A 4 53.62 50.28 21.61
C VAL A 4 52.44 50.03 20.68
N HIS A 5 52.16 48.76 20.36
CA HIS A 5 50.76 48.33 20.16
C HIS A 5 50.50 46.89 20.62
N LEU A 6 51.29 46.39 21.58
CA LEU A 6 51.13 45.05 22.17
C LEU A 6 50.24 45.06 23.45
N GLY A 7 49.57 46.17 23.76
CA GLY A 7 48.89 46.37 25.04
C GLY A 7 47.36 46.27 25.05
N MET A 8 46.68 46.16 23.89
CA MET A 8 45.20 46.32 23.84
C MET A 8 44.42 45.01 23.67
N LYS A 9 45.09 43.86 23.49
CA LYS A 9 44.43 42.59 23.12
C LYS A 9 44.27 41.59 24.28
N HIS A 10 44.81 41.91 25.46
CA HIS A 10 44.79 41.01 26.62
C HIS A 10 43.80 41.41 27.72
N PHE A 11 43.14 42.57 27.62
CA PHE A 11 42.24 43.05 28.67
C PHE A 11 40.75 42.72 28.45
N LEU A 12 40.40 42.11 27.31
CA LEU A 12 39.02 41.68 27.01
C LEU A 12 38.79 40.16 27.16
N TRP A 13 39.76 39.44 27.74
CA TRP A 13 39.70 37.99 27.98
C TRP A 13 39.96 37.64 29.45
N MET A 14 39.68 38.57 30.36
CA MET A 14 39.94 38.41 31.81
C MET A 14 38.77 38.92 32.69
N THR A 15 37.54 38.84 32.20
CA THR A 15 36.32 39.05 33.02
C THR A 15 35.20 38.04 32.74
N LEU A 16 35.49 36.94 32.02
CA LEU A 16 34.55 35.84 31.80
C LEU A 16 35.03 34.53 32.44
N ALA A 17 35.68 34.62 33.60
CA ALA A 17 36.27 33.48 34.30
C ALA A 17 35.68 33.24 35.70
N SER A 18 34.47 33.72 35.97
CA SER A 18 33.83 33.58 37.28
C SER A 18 32.32 33.37 37.17
N LEU A 19 31.87 32.32 36.50
CA LEU A 19 30.60 31.63 36.82
C LEU A 19 30.52 30.24 36.16
N SER A 20 31.59 29.43 36.24
CA SER A 20 31.46 27.98 36.01
C SER A 20 30.96 27.35 37.31
N GLY A 21 29.68 27.52 37.60
CA GLY A 21 29.01 26.63 38.54
C GLY A 21 29.10 25.22 37.99
N LEU A 22 29.81 24.32 38.69
CA LEU A 22 29.71 22.89 38.42
C LEU A 22 28.28 22.46 38.74
N ASN A 23 27.39 22.51 37.75
CA ASN A 23 26.21 21.66 37.76
C ASN A 23 26.71 20.25 37.49
N ALA A 24 27.03 19.51 38.55
CA ALA A 24 27.13 18.06 38.47
C ALA A 24 25.71 17.53 38.19
N THR A 25 25.35 17.40 36.91
CA THR A 25 24.24 16.54 36.50
C THR A 25 24.62 15.13 36.90
N GLN A 26 24.14 14.68 38.06
CA GLN A 26 24.26 13.28 38.46
C GLN A 26 23.48 12.46 37.45
N ALA A 27 24.17 11.73 36.57
CA ALA A 27 23.55 10.69 35.76
C ALA A 27 23.17 9.56 36.71
N ALA A 28 21.87 9.40 36.98
CA ALA A 28 21.39 8.20 37.65
C ALA A 28 21.82 6.99 36.80
N ALA A 29 22.58 6.07 37.39
CA ALA A 29 22.92 4.83 36.71
C ALA A 29 21.61 4.03 36.51
N GLU A 30 21.23 3.79 35.25
CA GLU A 30 20.10 2.91 34.91
C GLU A 30 20.32 1.57 35.60
N THR A 31 19.41 1.17 36.49
CA THR A 31 19.54 -0.11 37.17
C THR A 31 19.17 -1.24 36.22
N PRO A 32 19.67 -2.48 36.43
CA PRO A 32 19.30 -3.63 35.60
C PRO A 32 17.77 -3.82 35.48
N GLY A 33 17.01 -3.50 36.54
CA GLY A 33 15.55 -3.52 36.53
C GLY A 33 14.93 -2.46 35.61
N ASP A 34 15.52 -1.28 35.49
CA ASP A 34 15.06 -0.23 34.57
C ASP A 34 15.26 -0.64 33.10
N GLN A 35 16.38 -1.31 32.80
CA GLN A 35 16.65 -1.84 31.46
C GLN A 35 15.67 -2.95 31.08
N ASP A 36 15.35 -3.85 32.01
CA ASP A 36 14.35 -4.91 31.79
C ASP A 36 12.96 -4.34 31.53
N LEU A 37 12.54 -3.32 32.30
CA LEU A 37 11.27 -2.62 32.10
C LEU A 37 11.20 -1.92 30.74
N LEU A 38 12.29 -1.28 30.31
CA LEU A 38 12.37 -0.63 29.00
C LEU A 38 12.26 -1.66 27.86
N ARG A 39 12.95 -2.80 27.99
CA ARG A 39 12.89 -3.89 27.00
C ARG A 39 11.48 -4.48 26.88
N GLN A 40 10.83 -4.75 28.02
CA GLN A 40 9.43 -5.22 28.05
C GLN A 40 8.45 -4.21 27.43
N HIS A 41 8.73 -2.91 27.56
CA HIS A 41 7.90 -1.88 26.92
C HIS A 41 8.07 -1.90 25.39
N GLN A 42 9.31 -1.99 24.90
CA GLN A 42 9.60 -2.08 23.47
C GLN A 42 8.97 -3.32 22.82
N GLU A 43 9.07 -4.48 23.46
CA GLU A 43 8.46 -5.73 22.98
C GLU A 43 6.94 -5.60 22.83
N ARG A 44 6.26 -5.03 23.84
CA ARG A 44 4.81 -4.78 23.78
C ARG A 44 4.42 -3.86 22.63
N LEU A 45 5.20 -2.80 22.38
CA LEU A 45 4.95 -1.89 21.26
C LEU A 45 5.10 -2.61 19.92
N LEU A 46 6.14 -3.42 19.74
CA LEU A 46 6.37 -4.20 18.53
C LEU A 46 5.23 -5.20 18.27
N GLU A 47 4.80 -5.92 19.30
CA GLU A 47 3.66 -6.83 19.18
C GLU A 47 2.35 -6.10 18.82
N GLN A 48 2.11 -4.91 19.39
CA GLN A 48 0.94 -4.10 19.05
C GLN A 48 0.98 -3.64 17.58
N GLN A 49 2.15 -3.24 17.09
CA GLN A 49 2.34 -2.88 15.68
C GLN A 49 2.11 -4.09 14.76
N GLN A 50 2.65 -5.26 15.10
CA GLN A 50 2.43 -6.50 14.35
C GLN A 50 0.95 -6.88 14.32
N ARG A 51 0.28 -6.92 15.48
CA ARG A 51 -1.16 -7.20 15.57
C ARG A 51 -1.98 -6.22 14.72
N ARG A 52 -1.62 -4.93 14.72
CA ARG A 52 -2.30 -3.92 13.89
C ARG A 52 -2.08 -4.19 12.40
N LEU A 53 -0.87 -4.51 11.98
CA LEU A 53 -0.58 -4.86 10.58
C LEU A 53 -1.30 -6.13 10.15
N GLU A 54 -1.34 -7.16 10.98
CA GLU A 54 -2.11 -8.38 10.72
C GLU A 54 -3.60 -8.10 10.62
N ALA A 55 -4.16 -7.29 11.52
CA ALA A 55 -5.54 -6.85 11.45
C ALA A 55 -5.83 -6.09 10.14
N LEU A 56 -4.92 -5.20 9.70
CA LEU A 56 -5.03 -4.49 8.42
C LEU A 56 -4.96 -5.44 7.22
N LYS A 57 -4.10 -6.46 7.26
CA LYS A 57 -4.03 -7.51 6.23
C LYS A 57 -5.26 -8.42 6.21
N ALA A 58 -5.87 -8.62 7.38
CA ALA A 58 -7.09 -9.40 7.57
C ALA A 58 -8.37 -8.60 7.32
N LEU A 59 -8.30 -7.27 7.21
CA LEU A 59 -9.40 -6.48 6.67
C LEU A 59 -9.80 -7.11 5.33
N PRO A 60 -11.10 -7.20 5.02
CA PRO A 60 -11.56 -7.75 3.76
C PRO A 60 -11.07 -6.87 2.60
N GLY A 61 -9.89 -7.23 2.08
CA GLY A 61 -9.30 -6.77 0.83
C GLY A 61 -9.02 -7.95 -0.11
N LYS A 62 -9.54 -9.13 0.24
CA LYS A 62 -9.45 -10.35 -0.54
C LYS A 62 -10.86 -10.82 -0.85
N ALA A 63 -11.16 -10.81 -2.14
CA ALA A 63 -12.40 -11.29 -2.67
C ALA A 63 -12.79 -12.66 -2.13
N ALA A 64 -14.09 -12.86 -1.95
CA ALA A 64 -14.69 -14.18 -1.95
C ALA A 64 -14.08 -14.99 -3.12
N GLN A 65 -13.71 -16.24 -2.83
CA GLN A 65 -13.23 -17.19 -3.84
C GLN A 65 -14.09 -17.04 -5.10
N PRO A 66 -13.49 -16.96 -6.30
CA PRO A 66 -14.27 -16.92 -7.54
C PRO A 66 -15.20 -18.11 -7.52
N ALA A 67 -16.48 -17.86 -7.27
CA ALA A 67 -17.49 -18.87 -7.38
C ALA A 67 -17.45 -19.28 -8.85
N GLN A 68 -17.33 -20.58 -9.10
CA GLN A 68 -17.54 -21.10 -10.45
C GLN A 68 -18.80 -20.43 -11.01
N PRO A 69 -18.80 -19.97 -12.28
CA PRO A 69 -19.93 -19.27 -12.87
C PRO A 69 -21.21 -20.01 -12.51
N MET A 70 -22.00 -19.43 -11.62
CA MET A 70 -23.24 -20.06 -11.20
C MET A 70 -24.09 -20.21 -12.46
N ALA A 71 -24.61 -21.42 -12.69
CA ALA A 71 -25.45 -21.70 -13.84
C ALA A 71 -26.51 -20.59 -13.95
N PRO A 72 -26.74 -20.03 -15.16
CA PRO A 72 -27.51 -18.81 -15.29
C PRO A 72 -28.91 -19.00 -14.72
N ALA A 73 -29.22 -18.23 -13.66
CA ALA A 73 -30.58 -18.06 -13.19
C ALA A 73 -31.40 -17.22 -14.19
N ASP A 74 -30.73 -16.46 -15.05
CA ASP A 74 -31.33 -15.58 -16.04
C ASP A 74 -31.25 -16.19 -17.44
N LYS A 75 -32.40 -16.34 -18.11
CA LYS A 75 -32.47 -16.93 -19.47
C LYS A 75 -31.88 -16.01 -20.55
N ARG A 76 -31.51 -14.77 -20.20
CA ARG A 76 -30.92 -13.78 -21.12
C ARG A 76 -29.43 -13.60 -20.79
N CYS A 77 -28.59 -13.89 -21.77
CA CYS A 77 -27.15 -13.70 -21.73
C CYS A 77 -26.66 -13.15 -23.07
N PHE A 78 -25.45 -12.59 -23.08
CA PHE A 78 -24.82 -12.02 -24.26
C PHE A 78 -23.70 -12.95 -24.75
N PRO A 79 -23.71 -13.38 -26.03
CA PRO A 79 -22.62 -14.18 -26.58
C PRO A 79 -21.36 -13.32 -26.71
N ILE A 80 -20.30 -13.64 -25.98
CA ILE A 80 -19.04 -12.90 -26.02
C ILE A 80 -18.06 -13.59 -26.95
N LYS A 81 -17.72 -12.94 -28.05
CA LYS A 81 -16.73 -13.42 -29.03
C LYS A 81 -15.34 -12.90 -28.69
N ASP A 82 -15.26 -11.60 -28.41
CA ASP A 82 -14.01 -10.91 -28.13
C ASP A 82 -14.17 -9.98 -26.93
N ILE A 83 -13.07 -9.77 -26.21
CA ILE A 83 -13.00 -8.83 -25.09
C ILE A 83 -11.85 -7.86 -25.35
N ASP A 84 -12.17 -6.57 -25.44
CA ASP A 84 -11.21 -5.47 -25.52
C ASP A 84 -10.98 -4.91 -24.11
N LEU A 85 -9.78 -5.13 -23.56
CA LEU A 85 -9.38 -4.66 -22.24
C LEU A 85 -8.52 -3.38 -22.37
N GLN A 86 -9.15 -2.25 -22.09
CA GLN A 86 -8.59 -0.90 -22.19
C GLN A 86 -8.04 -0.42 -20.84
N GLY A 87 -7.06 0.49 -20.87
CA GLY A 87 -6.43 1.02 -19.65
C GLY A 87 -5.59 -0.01 -18.89
N ALA A 88 -5.21 -1.10 -19.56
CA ALA A 88 -4.53 -2.24 -18.94
C ALA A 88 -3.04 -2.34 -19.25
N GLU A 89 -2.38 -1.22 -19.54
CA GLU A 89 -0.97 -1.13 -19.95
C GLU A 89 0.00 -1.75 -18.93
N SER A 90 -0.39 -1.81 -17.65
CA SER A 90 0.37 -2.47 -16.59
C SER A 90 0.36 -4.01 -16.64
N LEU A 91 -0.51 -4.61 -17.46
CA LEU A 91 -0.60 -6.05 -17.68
C LEU A 91 0.07 -6.44 -18.99
N SER A 92 0.92 -7.47 -18.93
CA SER A 92 1.47 -8.12 -20.12
C SER A 92 0.37 -8.81 -20.93
N VAL A 93 0.65 -9.05 -22.22
CA VAL A 93 -0.28 -9.74 -23.12
C VAL A 93 -0.70 -11.11 -22.56
N ASN A 94 0.26 -11.89 -22.06
CA ASN A 94 -0.02 -13.21 -21.47
C ASN A 94 -0.91 -13.14 -20.22
N GLU A 95 -0.77 -12.09 -19.38
CA GLU A 95 -1.65 -11.90 -18.22
C GLU A 95 -3.07 -11.60 -18.67
N ARG A 96 -3.24 -10.68 -19.63
CA ARG A 96 -4.56 -10.34 -20.19
C ARG A 96 -5.23 -11.56 -20.81
N GLU A 97 -4.51 -12.31 -21.65
CA GLU A 97 -5.04 -13.53 -22.27
C GLU A 97 -5.48 -14.56 -21.23
N ARG A 98 -4.67 -14.82 -20.20
CA ARG A 98 -5.02 -15.78 -19.14
C ARG A 98 -6.26 -15.34 -18.35
N LEU A 99 -6.38 -14.05 -18.04
CA LEU A 99 -7.53 -13.50 -17.32
C LEU A 99 -8.82 -13.59 -18.13
N LEU A 100 -8.76 -13.34 -19.44
CA LEU A 100 -9.94 -13.23 -20.30
C LEU A 100 -10.38 -14.58 -20.90
N LYS A 101 -9.45 -15.52 -21.07
CA LYS A 101 -9.70 -16.83 -21.69
C LYS A 101 -10.93 -17.58 -21.17
N PRO A 102 -11.23 -17.61 -19.85
CA PRO A 102 -12.41 -18.32 -19.35
C PRO A 102 -13.75 -17.76 -19.84
N TYR A 103 -13.77 -16.52 -20.31
CA TYR A 103 -14.98 -15.78 -20.68
C TYR A 103 -15.20 -15.68 -22.20
N LEU A 104 -14.16 -15.94 -23.00
CA LEU A 104 -14.24 -15.92 -24.45
C LEU A 104 -15.08 -17.10 -24.98
N GLY A 105 -15.94 -16.82 -25.97
CA GLY A 105 -16.86 -17.79 -26.57
C GLY A 105 -18.02 -18.22 -25.67
N GLN A 106 -18.18 -17.60 -24.49
CA GLN A 106 -19.24 -17.93 -23.53
C GLN A 106 -20.45 -17.00 -23.69
N CYS A 107 -21.62 -17.47 -23.26
CA CYS A 107 -22.78 -16.60 -23.09
C CYS A 107 -22.80 -16.07 -21.66
N LEU A 108 -22.49 -14.78 -21.48
CA LEU A 108 -22.37 -14.17 -20.16
C LEU A 108 -23.66 -13.42 -19.81
N GLY A 109 -24.25 -13.77 -18.67
CA GLY A 109 -25.27 -12.95 -18.01
C GLY A 109 -24.62 -11.90 -17.10
N VAL A 110 -25.45 -11.07 -16.48
CA VAL A 110 -24.99 -10.03 -15.53
C VAL A 110 -24.11 -10.59 -14.41
N PRO A 111 -24.41 -11.75 -13.78
CA PRO A 111 -23.54 -12.30 -12.74
C PRO A 111 -22.14 -12.65 -13.25
N GLN A 112 -22.04 -13.24 -14.45
CA GLN A 112 -20.75 -13.61 -15.03
C GLN A 112 -19.95 -12.40 -15.50
N LEU A 113 -20.62 -11.35 -16.00
CA LEU A 113 -19.98 -10.08 -16.31
C LEU A 113 -19.39 -9.43 -15.05
N ASN A 114 -20.14 -9.42 -13.94
CA ASN A 114 -19.64 -8.91 -12.66
C ASN A 114 -18.44 -9.73 -12.15
N GLU A 115 -18.46 -11.06 -12.31
CA GLU A 115 -17.31 -11.90 -11.93
C GLU A 115 -16.08 -11.64 -12.80
N LEU A 116 -16.25 -11.37 -14.10
CA LEU A 116 -15.16 -10.94 -14.99
C LEU A 116 -14.53 -9.64 -14.47
N LEU A 117 -15.34 -8.60 -14.20
CA LEU A 117 -14.85 -7.31 -13.71
C LEU A 117 -14.12 -7.46 -12.36
N LYS A 118 -14.68 -8.29 -11.48
CA LYS A 118 -14.09 -8.61 -10.19
C LYS A 118 -12.75 -9.33 -10.36
N THR A 119 -12.68 -10.35 -11.21
CA THR A 119 -11.44 -11.11 -11.47
C THR A 119 -10.32 -10.21 -12.01
N ILE A 120 -10.64 -9.30 -12.94
CA ILE A 120 -9.66 -8.32 -13.43
C ILE A 120 -9.22 -7.42 -12.28
N THR A 121 -10.15 -6.85 -11.53
CA THR A 121 -9.84 -5.95 -10.41
C THR A 121 -8.98 -6.63 -9.33
N ASP A 122 -9.31 -7.87 -8.96
CA ASP A 122 -8.58 -8.65 -7.97
C ASP A 122 -7.13 -8.90 -8.45
N HIS A 123 -6.93 -9.13 -9.74
CA HIS A 123 -5.59 -9.28 -10.30
C HIS A 123 -4.73 -8.00 -10.14
N TYR A 124 -5.33 -6.81 -10.30
CA TYR A 124 -4.63 -5.55 -10.03
C TYR A 124 -4.28 -5.39 -8.55
N ILE A 125 -5.21 -5.75 -7.66
CA ILE A 125 -4.98 -5.71 -6.21
C ILE A 125 -3.83 -6.66 -5.82
N ASP A 126 -3.80 -7.88 -6.36
CA ASP A 126 -2.73 -8.85 -6.12
C ASP A 126 -1.36 -8.35 -6.61
N LYS A 127 -1.34 -7.46 -7.62
CA LYS A 127 -0.13 -6.76 -8.09
C LYS A 127 0.23 -5.52 -7.28
N GLY A 128 -0.54 -5.18 -6.25
CA GLY A 128 -0.33 -4.00 -5.40
C GLY A 128 -0.96 -2.71 -5.92
N LEU A 129 -1.73 -2.76 -7.02
CA LEU A 129 -2.43 -1.62 -7.62
C LEU A 129 -3.83 -1.49 -7.02
N VAL A 130 -3.88 -1.15 -5.73
CA VAL A 130 -5.11 -1.21 -4.91
C VAL A 130 -6.20 -0.19 -5.28
N THR A 131 -5.81 0.88 -5.99
CA THR A 131 -6.74 1.91 -6.49
C THR A 131 -7.33 1.56 -7.85
N SER A 132 -6.82 0.54 -8.52
CA SER A 132 -7.24 0.19 -9.88
C SER A 132 -8.52 -0.63 -9.90
N ARG A 133 -9.43 -0.32 -10.83
CA ARG A 133 -10.75 -0.97 -10.93
C ARG A 133 -11.17 -1.18 -12.37
N ALA A 134 -11.72 -2.36 -12.68
CA ALA A 134 -12.34 -2.65 -13.97
C ALA A 134 -13.84 -2.30 -13.96
N TYR A 135 -14.32 -1.68 -15.02
CA TYR A 135 -15.73 -1.37 -15.22
C TYR A 135 -16.18 -1.59 -16.66
N LEU A 136 -17.50 -1.70 -16.81
CA LEU A 136 -18.15 -1.87 -18.09
C LEU A 136 -18.68 -0.50 -18.57
N PRO A 137 -18.07 0.12 -19.60
CA PRO A 137 -18.64 1.33 -20.20
C PRO A 137 -19.98 1.03 -20.88
N GLN A 138 -20.81 2.06 -21.10
CA GLN A 138 -22.04 1.94 -21.86
C GLN A 138 -21.72 1.47 -23.29
N GLN A 139 -22.34 0.37 -23.71
CA GLN A 139 -22.09 -0.27 -25.00
C GLN A 139 -23.24 -1.20 -25.40
N ASP A 140 -23.27 -1.59 -26.67
CA ASP A 140 -24.15 -2.64 -27.18
C ASP A 140 -23.38 -3.97 -27.28
N LEU A 141 -23.86 -4.99 -26.57
CA LEU A 141 -23.26 -6.33 -26.52
C LEU A 141 -23.83 -7.29 -27.57
N SER A 142 -24.79 -6.86 -28.39
CA SER A 142 -25.47 -7.70 -29.40
C SER A 142 -24.51 -8.22 -30.48
N THR A 143 -23.40 -7.50 -30.72
CA THR A 143 -22.35 -7.90 -31.68
C THR A 143 -21.43 -9.01 -31.15
N GLY A 144 -21.39 -9.15 -29.81
CA GLY A 144 -20.48 -10.03 -29.08
C GLY A 144 -19.10 -9.46 -28.82
N HIS A 145 -18.89 -8.15 -29.01
CA HIS A 145 -17.67 -7.45 -28.62
C HIS A 145 -17.86 -6.77 -27.27
N LEU A 146 -17.11 -7.21 -26.27
CA LEU A 146 -17.15 -6.68 -24.91
C LEU A 146 -15.98 -5.74 -24.66
N LYS A 147 -16.24 -4.47 -24.36
CA LYS A 147 -15.23 -3.51 -23.92
C LYS A 147 -15.21 -3.47 -22.40
N VAL A 148 -14.03 -3.60 -21.81
CA VAL A 148 -13.80 -3.41 -20.37
C VAL A 148 -12.72 -2.36 -20.20
N LEU A 149 -12.93 -1.41 -19.29
CA LEU A 149 -11.98 -0.34 -19.03
C LEU A 149 -11.46 -0.45 -17.60
N VAL A 150 -10.15 -0.35 -17.45
CA VAL A 150 -9.48 -0.23 -16.15
C VAL A 150 -9.05 1.23 -15.95
N VAL A 151 -9.28 1.75 -14.74
CA VAL A 151 -8.79 3.06 -14.26
C VAL A 151 -7.98 2.88 -13.00
#